data_AF-A0A2E9KX53-F1
#
_entry.id   AF-A0A2E9KX53-F1
#
_cell.length_a   1.000
_cell.length_b   1.000
_cell.length_c   1.000
_cell.angle_alpha   90.00
_cell.angle_beta   90.00
_cell.angle_gamma   90.00
#
_symmetry.space_group_name_H-M   'P 1'
#
loop_
_entity.id
_entity.type
_entity.pdbx_description
1 polymer ?
#
loop_
_entity_poly.entity_id
_entity_poly.type
_entity_poly.pdbx_seq_one_letter_code
_entity_poly.pdbx_strand_id
1 'polypeptide(L)' 'MSDLTGNNFRVKTLLFPLILIAGLCYGCEDKPDEQVIDPNNLFQFILKDENPNSKSFGSNIGPAKYIGRVSVYYFGDPG' A
#
# COMPACT_ATOMS: atom_id res chain seq x y z
N MET A 1 -50.85 -20.01 23.64
CA MET A 1 -50.33 -18.70 23.19
C MET A 1 -48.82 -18.75 23.34
N SER A 2 -48.17 -19.49 22.45
CA SER A 2 -46.72 -19.65 22.35
C SER A 2 -46.31 -19.11 20.98
N ASP A 3 -45.05 -18.68 20.87
CA ASP A 3 -44.35 -18.37 19.60
C ASP A 3 -44.15 -16.90 19.23
N LEU A 4 -43.72 -16.08 20.21
CA LEU A 4 -43.02 -14.81 19.91
C LEU A 4 -41.52 -14.85 20.25
N THR A 5 -41.04 -15.85 20.98
CA THR A 5 -39.64 -15.92 21.45
C THR A 5 -38.70 -16.66 20.47
N GLY A 6 -39.22 -17.59 19.66
CA GLY A 6 -38.41 -18.41 18.74
C GLY A 6 -37.94 -17.69 17.46
N ASN A 7 -38.65 -16.64 17.04
CA ASN A 7 -38.37 -15.94 15.79
C ASN A 7 -37.10 -15.06 15.91
N ASN A 8 -36.91 -14.38 17.04
CA ASN A 8 -35.77 -13.49 17.27
C ASN A 8 -34.43 -14.23 17.43
N PHE A 9 -34.45 -15.47 17.91
CA PHE A 9 -33.23 -16.29 18.04
C PHE A 9 -32.79 -16.83 16.68
N ARG A 10 -33.72 -17.40 15.89
CA ARG A 10 -33.43 -17.93 14.55
C ARG A 10 -32.96 -16.88 13.55
N VAL A 11 -33.51 -15.67 13.60
CA VAL A 11 -33.10 -14.55 12.74
C VAL A 11 -31.68 -14.08 13.07
N LYS A 12 -31.31 -13.99 14.35
CA LYS A 12 -29.94 -13.63 14.78
C LYS A 12 -28.91 -14.71 14.41
N THR A 13 -29.28 -15.99 14.52
CA THR A 13 -28.41 -17.12 14.13
C THR A 13 -28.15 -17.18 12.62
N LEU A 14 -29.09 -16.73 11.79
CA LEU A 14 -28.91 -16.67 10.32
C LEU A 14 -28.21 -15.38 9.84
N LEU A 15 -28.32 -14.28 10.59
CA LEU A 15 -27.64 -13.02 10.27
C LEU A 15 -26.12 -13.10 10.43
N PHE A 16 -25.64 -13.84 11.43
CA PHE A 16 -24.21 -13.96 11.73
C PHE A 16 -23.37 -14.57 10.59
N PRO A 17 -23.72 -15.73 9.99
CA PRO A 17 -22.97 -16.27 8.86
C PRO A 17 -23.06 -15.38 7.61
N LEU A 18 -24.17 -14.66 7.43
CA LEU A 18 -24.37 -13.75 6.31
C LEU A 18 -23.42 -12.54 6.37
N ILE A 19 -23.22 -11.97 7.56
CA ILE A 19 -22.26 -10.89 7.80
C ILE A 19 -20.82 -11.39 7.59
N LEU A 20 -20.52 -12.62 7.98
CA LEU A 20 -19.19 -13.21 7.86
C LEU A 20 -18.81 -13.49 6.40
N ILE A 21 -19.75 -13.99 5.59
CA ILE A 21 -19.57 -14.18 4.14
C ILE A 21 -19.42 -12.82 3.45
N ALA A 22 -20.23 -11.82 3.80
CA ALA A 22 -20.10 -10.48 3.25
C ALA A 22 -18.73 -9.86 3.58
N GLY A 23 -18.23 -10.02 4.81
CA GLY A 23 -16.91 -9.53 5.20
C GLY A 23 -15.75 -10.17 4.41
N LEU A 24 -15.85 -11.45 4.09
CA LEU A 24 -14.84 -12.16 3.29
C LEU A 24 -14.87 -11.74 1.80
N CYS A 25 -16.06 -11.48 1.24
CA CYS A 25 -16.19 -11.03 -0.15
C CYS A 25 -15.80 -9.56 -0.35
N TYR A 26 -15.78 -8.75 0.72
CA TYR A 26 -15.39 -7.33 0.70
C TYR A 26 -13.97 -7.10 1.25
N GLY A 27 -13.11 -8.13 1.21
CA GLY A 27 -11.68 -7.91 1.41
C GLY A 27 -11.18 -6.88 0.41
N CYS A 28 -10.60 -5.78 0.90
CA CYS A 28 -9.83 -4.87 0.08
C CYS A 28 -8.63 -5.65 -0.46
N GLU A 29 -8.78 -6.21 -1.66
CA GLU A 29 -7.65 -6.64 -2.45
C GLU A 29 -6.97 -5.35 -2.91
N ASP A 30 -5.76 -5.09 -2.39
CA ASP A 30 -4.91 -4.04 -2.93
C ASP A 30 -4.76 -4.33 -4.41
N LYS A 31 -5.33 -3.46 -5.24
CA LYS A 31 -5.11 -3.55 -6.68
C LYS A 31 -3.61 -3.49 -6.87
N PRO A 32 -3.00 -4.43 -7.61
CA PRO A 32 -1.60 -4.28 -7.94
C PRO A 32 -1.48 -2.91 -8.60
N ASP A 33 -0.65 -2.05 -8.03
CA ASP A 33 -0.26 -0.83 -8.72
C ASP A 33 0.31 -1.31 -10.05
N GLU A 34 -0.47 -1.15 -11.13
CA GLU A 34 0.04 -1.23 -12.48
C GLU A 34 1.02 -0.06 -12.59
N GLN A 35 2.23 -0.28 -12.09
CA GLN A 35 3.36 0.57 -12.39
C GLN A 35 3.60 0.37 -13.88
N VAL A 36 2.95 1.20 -14.70
CA VAL A 36 3.31 1.38 -16.09
C VAL A 36 4.73 1.91 -16.07
N ILE A 37 5.69 1.00 -16.15
CA ILE A 37 7.10 1.34 -16.23
C ILE A 37 7.27 2.03 -17.58
N ASP A 38 7.24 3.37 -17.57
CA ASP A 38 7.61 4.14 -18.75
C ASP A 38 9.13 3.96 -18.94
N PRO A 39 9.58 3.30 -20.02
CA PRO A 39 10.99 3.06 -20.26
C PRO A 39 11.81 4.36 -20.41
N ASN A 40 11.16 5.49 -20.73
CA ASN A 40 11.81 6.80 -20.78
C ASN A 40 11.92 7.46 -19.40
N ASN A 41 11.28 6.87 -18.39
CA ASN A 41 11.09 7.45 -17.07
C ASN A 41 11.74 6.63 -15.94
N LEU A 42 12.49 5.57 -16.31
CA LEU A 42 13.19 4.66 -15.40
C LEU A 42 14.13 5.35 -14.39
N PHE A 43 14.54 6.59 -14.67
CA PHE A 43 15.46 7.36 -13.83
C PHE A 43 14.84 8.65 -13.28
N GLN A 44 13.51 8.80 -13.29
CA GLN A 44 12.87 9.92 -12.59
C GLN A 44 12.35 9.44 -11.24
N PHE A 45 13.23 9.53 -10.25
CA PHE A 45 12.86 9.32 -8.86
C PHE A 45 13.32 10.50 -8.02
N ILE A 46 12.62 10.67 -6.90
CA ILE A 46 12.96 11.62 -5.85
C ILE A 46 12.98 10.84 -4.54
N LEU A 47 14.11 10.89 -3.85
CA LEU A 47 14.32 10.31 -2.53
C LEU A 47 14.56 11.43 -1.53
N LYS A 48 14.12 11.23 -0.29
CA LYS A 48 14.51 12.10 0.81
C LYS A 48 15.88 11.67 1.32
N ASP A 49 16.79 12.63 1.47
CA ASP A 49 18.10 12.36 2.04
C ASP A 49 18.01 12.29 3.57
N GLU A 50 18.20 11.09 4.12
CA GLU A 50 18.15 10.84 5.57
C GLU A 50 19.54 10.73 6.20
N ASN A 51 20.61 10.93 5.43
CA ASN A 51 21.97 10.84 5.96
C ASN A 51 22.36 12.16 6.66
N PRO A 52 22.53 12.20 7.99
CA PRO A 52 22.84 13.44 8.72
C PRO A 52 24.21 14.02 8.37
N ASN A 53 25.10 13.21 7.78
CA ASN A 53 26.44 13.64 7.37
C ASN A 53 26.48 14.16 5.93
N SER A 54 25.37 14.12 5.20
CA SER A 54 25.33 14.59 3.83
C SER A 54 25.18 16.12 3.79
N LYS A 55 25.65 16.74 2.70
CA LYS A 55 25.41 18.18 2.44
C LYS A 55 23.96 18.50 2.11
N SER A 56 23.13 17.48 1.93
CA SER A 56 21.74 17.62 1.49
C SER A 56 20.74 16.98 2.44
N PHE A 57 21.15 16.76 3.68
CA PHE A 57 20.32 16.17 4.71
C PHE A 57 18.95 16.87 4.79
N GLY A 58 17.89 16.06 4.82
CA GLY A 58 16.50 16.50 4.86
C GLY A 58 15.94 17.04 3.53
N SER A 59 16.76 17.16 2.48
CA SER A 59 16.32 17.62 1.16
C SER A 59 15.91 16.46 0.26
N ASN A 60 15.10 16.79 -0.75
CA ASN A 60 14.79 15.88 -1.85
C ASN A 60 16.00 15.78 -2.80
N ILE A 61 16.40 14.56 -3.13
CA ILE A 61 17.51 14.22 -4.03
C ILE A 61 17.04 13.26 -5.12
N GLY A 62 17.67 13.31 -6.28
CA GLY A 62 17.36 12.45 -7.41
C GLY A 62 18.35 12.73 -8.55
N PRO A 63 18.20 12.07 -9.71
CA PRO A 63 19.17 12.18 -10.80
C PRO A 63 19.35 13.60 -11.32
N ALA A 64 18.30 14.41 -11.28
CA ALA A 64 18.35 15.83 -11.63
C ALA A 64 19.39 16.63 -10.83
N LYS A 65 19.66 16.25 -9.57
CA LYS A 65 20.64 16.93 -8.71
C LYS A 65 22.09 16.68 -9.14
N TYR A 66 22.34 15.58 -9.84
CA TYR A 66 23.67 15.13 -10.24
C TYR A 66 23.87 15.20 -11.77
N ILE A 67 23.08 16.00 -12.47
CA ILE A 67 23.24 16.24 -13.92
C ILE A 67 24.69 16.62 -14.25
N GLY A 68 25.24 15.98 -15.28
CA GLY A 68 26.63 16.17 -15.70
C GLY A 68 27.67 15.44 -14.84
N ARG A 69 27.24 14.61 -13.89
CA ARG A 69 28.12 13.77 -13.06
C ARG A 69 27.76 12.30 -13.21
N VAL A 70 28.77 11.44 -13.08
CA VAL A 70 28.54 10.00 -12.94
C VAL A 70 27.98 9.74 -11.54
N SER A 71 26.82 9.09 -11.48
CA SER A 71 26.15 8.72 -10.23
C SER A 71 25.71 7.26 -10.30
N VAL A 72 25.74 6.57 -9.15
CA VAL A 72 25.30 5.18 -9.00
C VAL A 72 24.20 5.16 -7.95
N TYR A 73 23.08 4.50 -8.28
CA TYR A 73 21.95 4.33 -7.38
C TYR A 73 21.75 2.84 -7.16
N TYR A 74 21.63 2.46 -5.89
CA TYR A 74 21.37 1.09 -5.47
C TYR A 74 19.99 1.05 -4.82
N PHE A 75 19.10 0.23 -5.38
CA PHE A 75 17.78 -0.04 -4.83
C PHE A 75 17.75 -1.50 -4.40
N GLY A 76 17.63 -1.73 -3.10
CA GLY A 76 17.63 -3.06 -2.52
C GLY A 76 17.35 -2.99 -1.03
N ASP A 77 16.91 -4.13 -0.48
CA ASP A 77 16.82 -4.33 0.96
C ASP A 77 18.20 -4.79 1.47
N PRO A 78 18.83 -4.06 2.42
CA PRO A 78 20.09 -4.48 2.99
C PRO A 78 19.99 -5.73 3.89
N GLY A 79 18.79 -6.19 4.27
CA GLY A 79 18.56 -7.41 5.05
C GLY A 79 17.81 -7.20 6.36
#